data_AF-A0A8I0L238-F1
#
_entry.id   AF-A0A8I0L238-F1
#
_cell.length_a   1.000
_cell.length_b   1.000
_cell.length_c   1.000
_cell.angle_alpha   90.00
_cell.angle_beta   90.00
_cell.angle_gamma   90.00
#
_symmetry.space_group_name_H-M   'P 1'
#
loop_
_entity.id
_entity.type
_entity.pdbx_description
1 polymer ?
#
loop_
_entity_poly.entity_id
_entity_poly.type
_entity_poly.pdbx_seq_one_letter_code
_entity_poly.pdbx_strand_id
1 'polypeptide(L)'
;IYMQIALIMLMGLLAKNAILIVEFALDRRKQGMSISWAAVLGAAARLRPILMTSLAMIVGLIPLMLAMGVGAHGNRTLGASAIGGMLIGMIF
;
A
#
# COMPACT_ATOMS: atom_id res chain seq x y z
N ILE A 1 -2.98 20.43 -5.96
CA ILE A 1 -4.22 19.82 -5.42
C ILE A 1 -4.24 18.31 -5.63
N TYR A 2 -4.25 17.79 -6.86
CA TYR A 2 -4.27 16.33 -7.13
C TYR A 2 -3.15 15.52 -6.44
N MET A 3 -1.92 16.06 -6.37
CA MET A 3 -0.80 15.42 -5.65
C MET A 3 -1.04 15.31 -4.13
N GLN A 4 -1.65 16.32 -3.50
CA GLN A 4 -1.96 16.27 -2.07
C GLN A 4 -3.04 15.22 -1.77
N ILE A 5 -4.04 15.11 -2.64
CA ILE A 5 -5.09 14.07 -2.53
C ILE A 5 -4.48 12.68 -2.68
N ALA A 6 -3.56 12.49 -3.64
CA ALA A 6 -2.84 11.23 -3.82
C ALA A 6 -2.00 10.86 -2.58
N LEU A 7 -1.28 11.82 -2.01
CA LEU A 7 -0.49 11.61 -0.78
C LEU A 7 -1.36 11.22 0.42
N ILE A 8 -2.51 11.86 0.59
CA ILE A 8 -3.45 11.52 1.67
C ILE A 8 -4.02 10.11 1.49
N MET A 9 -4.38 9.73 0.26
CA MET A 9 -4.81 8.35 -0.03
C MET A 9 -3.72 7.33 0.26
N LEU A 10 -2.47 7.60 -0.14
CA LEU A 10 -1.33 6.72 0.11
C LEU A 10 -1.07 6.55 1.61
N MET A 11 -1.09 7.65 2.38
CA MET A 11 -0.91 7.59 3.83
C MET A 11 -1.97 6.70 4.49
N GLY A 12 -3.25 6.82 4.09
CA GLY A 12 -4.33 5.98 4.63
C GLY A 12 -4.16 4.50 4.29
N LEU A 13 -3.72 4.20 3.06
CA LEU A 13 -3.50 2.82 2.61
C LEU A 13 -2.32 2.16 3.34
N LEU A 14 -1.21 2.90 3.50
CA LEU A 14 -0.04 2.45 4.25
C LEU A 14 -0.37 2.27 5.74
N ALA A 15 -1.10 3.22 6.34
CA ALA A 15 -1.54 3.12 7.73
C ALA A 15 -2.43 1.89 7.95
N LYS A 16 -3.39 1.62 7.05
CA LYS A 16 -4.22 0.40 7.13
C LYS A 16 -3.36 -0.85 7.08
N ASN A 17 -2.40 -0.93 6.17
CA ASN A 17 -1.51 -2.08 6.05
C ASN A 17 -0.64 -2.27 7.31
N ALA A 18 -0.09 -1.19 7.87
CA ALA A 18 0.70 -1.22 9.10
C ALA A 18 -0.12 -1.65 10.33
N ILE A 19 -1.30 -1.06 10.52
CA ILE A 19 -2.22 -1.42 11.62
C ILE A 19 -2.54 -2.92 11.56
N LEU A 20 -2.87 -3.43 10.38
CA LEU A 20 -3.25 -4.82 10.20
C LEU A 20 -2.07 -5.77 10.49
N ILE A 21 -0.80 -5.38 10.21
CA ILE A 21 0.39 -6.16 10.58
C ILE A 21 0.55 -6.20 12.11
N VAL A 22 0.46 -5.04 12.76
CA VAL A 22 0.61 -4.92 14.22
C VAL A 22 -0.49 -5.72 14.94
N GLU A 23 -1.73 -5.60 14.49
CA GLU A 23 -2.88 -6.31 15.05
C GLU A 23 -2.71 -7.83 14.94
N PHE A 24 -2.24 -8.33 13.80
CA PHE A 24 -1.94 -9.76 13.61
C PHE A 24 -0.79 -10.24 14.51
N ALA A 25 0.26 -9.43 14.67
CA ALA A 25 1.35 -9.74 15.58
C ALA A 25 0.88 -9.76 17.05
N LEU A 26 -0.05 -8.87 17.41
CA LEU A 26 -0.60 -8.76 18.76
C LEU A 26 -1.54 -9.93 19.10
N ASP A 27 -2.36 -10.37 18.14
CA ASP A 27 -3.17 -11.58 18.28
C ASP A 27 -2.32 -12.84 18.40
N ARG A 28 -1.22 -12.93 17.64
CA ARG A 28 -0.26 -14.03 17.76
C ARG A 28 0.51 -14.02 19.08
N ARG A 29 0.77 -12.83 19.64
CA ARG A 29 1.33 -12.67 21.00
C ARG A 29 0.34 -13.13 22.07
N LYS A 30 -0.95 -12.80 21.94
CA LYS A 30 -2.02 -13.28 22.84
C LYS A 30 -2.15 -14.82 22.82
N GLN A 31 -1.79 -15.46 21.72
CA GLN A 31 -1.72 -16.92 21.59
C GLN A 31 -0.45 -17.55 22.22
N GLY A 32 0.39 -16.76 22.90
CA GLY A 32 1.56 -17.27 23.65
C GLY A 32 2.84 -17.46 22.83
N MET A 33 2.88 -17.01 21.57
CA MET A 33 4.10 -17.07 20.75
C MET A 33 5.10 -15.94 21.09
N SER A 34 6.39 -16.27 20.98
CA SER A 34 7.50 -15.31 21.04
C SER A 34 7.32 -14.16 20.04
N ILE A 35 7.69 -12.95 20.44
CA ILE A 35 7.57 -11.70 19.64
C ILE A 35 8.21 -11.85 18.26
N SER A 36 9.36 -12.52 18.18
CA SER A 36 10.07 -12.75 16.91
C SER A 36 9.29 -13.66 15.97
N TRP A 37 8.74 -14.77 16.48
CA TRP A 37 7.95 -15.71 15.68
C TRP A 37 6.60 -15.12 15.26
N ALA A 38 5.94 -14.35 16.14
CA ALA A 38 4.70 -13.66 15.85
C ALA A 38 4.87 -12.59 14.76
N ALA A 39 5.98 -11.82 14.80
CA ALA A 39 6.30 -10.83 13.78
C ALA A 39 6.59 -11.47 12.41
N VAL A 40 7.37 -12.55 12.37
CA VAL A 40 7.68 -13.27 11.11
C VAL A 40 6.44 -13.90 10.49
N LEU A 41 5.58 -14.56 11.28
CA LEU A 41 4.33 -15.11 10.76
C LEU A 41 3.35 -14.02 10.31
N GLY A 42 3.27 -12.90 11.03
CA GLY A 42 2.44 -11.75 10.65
C GLY A 42 2.90 -11.11 9.34
N ALA A 43 4.21 -10.98 9.14
CA ALA A 43 4.81 -10.49 7.90
C ALA A 43 4.55 -11.47 6.73
N ALA A 44 4.77 -12.77 6.94
CA ALA A 44 4.60 -13.79 5.91
C ALA A 44 3.13 -13.95 5.45
N ALA A 45 2.17 -13.88 6.39
CA ALA A 45 0.75 -13.98 6.08
C ALA A 45 0.24 -12.80 5.21
N ARG A 46 0.92 -11.66 5.26
CA ARG A 46 0.51 -10.42 4.58
C ARG A 46 1.29 -10.10 3.32
N LEU A 47 2.44 -10.74 3.10
CA LEU A 47 3.22 -10.57 1.88
C LEU A 47 2.35 -10.76 0.62
N ARG A 48 1.48 -11.79 0.62
CA ARG A 48 0.52 -12.05 -0.47
C ARG A 48 -0.52 -10.92 -0.63
N PRO A 49 -1.29 -10.52 0.41
CA PRO A 49 -2.20 -9.38 0.34
C PRO A 49 -1.57 -8.03 -0.03
N ILE A 50 -0.37 -7.73 0.47
CA ILE A 50 0.35 -6.48 0.15
C ILE A 50 0.75 -6.48 -1.31
N LEU A 51 1.33 -7.58 -1.82
CA LEU A 51 1.63 -7.73 -3.23
C LEU A 51 0.37 -7.64 -4.10
N MET A 52 -0.74 -8.27 -3.69
CA MET A 52 -2.00 -8.24 -4.45
C MET A 52 -2.59 -6.83 -4.56
N THR A 53 -2.61 -6.06 -3.47
CA THR A 53 -3.15 -4.69 -3.47
C THR A 53 -2.26 -3.70 -4.21
N SER A 54 -0.94 -3.79 -4.02
CA SER A 54 0.04 -2.96 -4.73
C SER A 54 0.01 -3.24 -6.24
N LEU A 55 -0.01 -4.50 -6.66
CA LEU A 55 -0.09 -4.86 -8.08
C LEU A 55 -1.42 -4.44 -8.71
N ALA A 56 -2.55 -4.67 -8.04
CA ALA A 56 -3.87 -4.26 -8.55
C ALA A 56 -3.97 -2.75 -8.76
N MET A 57 -3.40 -1.96 -7.85
CA MET A 57 -3.44 -0.51 -7.94
C MET A 57 -2.43 0.03 -8.96
N ILE A 58 -1.24 -0.56 -9.08
CA ILE A 58 -0.32 -0.23 -10.18
C ILE A 58 -0.99 -0.50 -11.53
N VAL A 59 -1.56 -1.69 -11.73
CA VAL A 59 -2.24 -2.06 -12.98
C VAL A 59 -3.47 -1.20 -13.25
N GLY A 60 -4.27 -0.88 -12.22
CA GLY A 60 -5.44 -0.01 -12.34
C GLY A 60 -5.10 1.46 -12.61
N LEU A 61 -3.89 1.90 -12.29
CA LEU A 61 -3.41 3.27 -12.52
C LEU A 61 -2.60 3.41 -13.84
N ILE A 62 -2.18 2.32 -14.48
CA ILE A 62 -1.55 2.34 -15.82
C ILE A 62 -2.42 3.11 -16.85
N PRO A 63 -3.74 2.88 -16.95
CA PRO A 63 -4.59 3.64 -17.87
C PRO A 63 -4.66 5.13 -17.53
N LEU A 64 -4.61 5.49 -16.23
CA LEU A 64 -4.59 6.89 -15.79
C LEU A 64 -3.29 7.60 -16.18
N MET A 65 -2.17 6.87 -16.21
CA MET A 65 -0.86 7.38 -16.60
C MET A 65 -0.73 7.59 -18.11
N LEU A 66 -1.48 6.82 -18.90
CA LEU A 66 -1.53 6.88 -20.36
C LEU A 66 -2.71 7.71 -20.89
N ALA A 67 -3.65 8.11 -20.03
CA ALA A 67 -4.81 8.92 -20.41
C ALA A 67 -4.37 10.28 -20.96
N MET A 68 -4.59 10.47 -22.27
CA MET A 68 -4.38 11.73 -23.00
C MET A 68 -5.75 12.38 -23.24
N GLY A 69 -6.22 13.18 -22.29
CA GLY A 69 -7.51 13.89 -22.33
C GLY A 69 -7.53 15.12 -21.42
N VAL A 70 -8.69 15.77 -21.29
CA VAL A 70 -8.87 16.97 -20.43
C VAL A 70 -8.63 16.57 -18.96
N GLY A 71 -7.67 17.22 -18.30
CA GLY A 71 -7.21 16.81 -16.96
C GLY A 71 -6.06 15.79 -16.95
N ALA A 72 -5.46 15.46 -18.11
CA ALA A 72 -4.34 14.52 -18.23
C ALA A 72 -3.13 14.87 -17.35
N HIS A 73 -2.80 16.15 -17.17
CA HIS A 73 -1.75 16.55 -16.24
C HIS A 73 -2.08 16.17 -14.79
N GLY A 74 -3.35 16.31 -14.39
CA GLY A 74 -3.85 15.89 -13.09
C GLY A 74 -3.77 14.38 -12.92
N ASN A 75 -4.36 13.61 -13.86
CA ASN A 75 -4.38 12.15 -13.80
C ASN A 75 -2.99 11.51 -13.92
N ARG A 76 -2.09 12.05 -14.74
CA ARG A 76 -0.70 11.58 -14.83
C ARG A 76 0.08 11.83 -13.55
N THR A 77 -0.07 13.00 -12.95
CA THR A 77 0.60 13.32 -11.67
C THR A 77 0.06 12.46 -10.53
N LEU A 78 -1.26 12.21 -10.52
CA LEU A 78 -1.92 11.34 -9.54
C LEU A 78 -1.48 9.88 -9.70
N GLY A 79 -1.46 9.36 -10.93
CA GLY A 79 -0.99 8.02 -11.24
C GLY A 79 0.50 7.82 -10.92
N ALA A 80 1.36 8.76 -11.33
CA ALA A 80 2.80 8.68 -11.07
C ALA A 80 3.12 8.78 -9.57
N SER A 81 2.45 9.66 -8.82
CA SER A 81 2.65 9.77 -7.37
C SER A 81 2.11 8.56 -6.61
N ALA A 82 0.96 8.02 -7.00
CA ALA A 82 0.39 6.81 -6.40
C ALA A 82 1.25 5.56 -6.67
N ILE A 83 1.69 5.36 -7.92
CA ILE A 83 2.58 4.24 -8.29
C ILE A 83 3.93 4.36 -7.57
N GLY A 84 4.52 5.56 -7.56
CA GLY A 84 5.79 5.80 -6.85
C GLY A 84 5.67 5.59 -5.35
N GLY A 85 4.60 6.11 -4.73
CA GLY A 85 4.37 5.97 -3.29
C GLY A 85 4.08 4.53 -2.87
N MET A 86 3.35 3.77 -3.67
CA MET A 86 3.11 2.34 -3.40
C MET A 86 4.37 1.50 -3.60
N LEU A 87 5.19 1.78 -4.60
CA LEU A 87 6.46 1.05 -4.78
C LEU A 87 7.39 1.27 -3.60
N ILE A 88 7.53 2.52 -3.14
CA ILE A 88 8.35 2.84 -1.97
C ILE A 88 7.76 2.17 -0.71
N GLY A 89 6.45 2.31 -0.46
CA GLY A 89 5.81 1.72 0.71
C GLY A 89 5.55 0.20 0.63
N MET A 90 5.87 -0.44 -0.50
CA MET A 90 5.91 -1.90 -0.60
C MET A 90 7.28 -2.44 -0.19
N ILE A 91 8.34 -1.69 -0.46
CA ILE A 91 9.73 -2.07 -0.17
C ILE A 91 10.11 -1.75 1.28
N PHE A 92 9.56 -0.67 1.85
CA PHE A 92 9.77 -0.22 3.23
C PHE A 92 8.54 -0.49 4.10
#